data_AF-A0A3C1HH66-F1
#
_entry.id   AF-A0A3C1HH66-F1
#
_cell.length_a   1.000
_cell.length_b   1.000
_cell.length_c   1.000
_cell.angle_alpha   90.00
_cell.angle_beta   90.00
_cell.angle_gamma   90.00
#
_symmetry.space_group_name_H-M   'P 1'
#
loop_
_entity.id
_entity.type
_entity.pdbx_description
1 polymer ?
#
loop_
_entity_poly.entity_id
_entity_poly.type
_entity_poly.pdbx_seq_one_letter_code
_entity_poly.pdbx_strand_id
1 'polypeptide(L)'
;HSPSSVVGFYNGTPQRQLALDAPFAPTPKPLSTSERWGTAWCWPDPAREKGLPIDDSDMGCDCPVKCTIREAWTRQIRTLEIGPRDAITDNGQETWNLLQRRGINHILIMGVHLNMCVLGRPFGIRQMVHEGKEVALIRDMTDTMYDHRMKPRVDHFTGTDLVVEHVEKYWCPSLLSSDLTGQPAFRFQEDTRAQ
;
A
#
# COMPACT_ATOMS: atom_id res chain seq x y z
N HIS A 1 -7.43 8.12 -0.40
CA HIS A 1 -6.01 8.42 -0.09
C HIS A 1 -5.70 7.97 1.31
N SER A 2 -4.54 7.32 1.52
CA SER A 2 -4.12 6.80 2.82
C SER A 2 -2.70 7.26 3.17
N PRO A 3 -2.52 8.55 3.48
CA PRO A 3 -1.22 9.12 3.80
C PRO A 3 -0.75 8.67 5.18
N SER A 4 -0.15 7.48 5.21
CA SER A 4 0.28 6.79 6.42
C SER A 4 1.06 7.72 7.36
N SER A 5 0.63 7.78 8.62
CA SER A 5 1.26 8.55 9.71
C SER A 5 1.23 10.08 9.54
N VAL A 6 0.69 10.62 8.43
CA VAL A 6 0.64 12.07 8.16
C VAL A 6 -0.77 12.56 7.81
N VAL A 7 -1.80 11.78 8.13
CA VAL A 7 -3.22 12.16 7.97
C VAL A 7 -3.53 13.49 8.68
N GLY A 8 -2.84 13.79 9.78
CA GLY A 8 -3.04 15.02 10.56
C GLY A 8 -2.88 16.31 9.75
N PHE A 9 -2.07 16.29 8.68
CA PHE A 9 -1.94 17.42 7.75
C PHE A 9 -3.28 17.80 7.09
N TYR A 10 -4.18 16.83 6.91
CA TYR A 10 -5.45 16.99 6.21
C TYR A 10 -6.63 17.25 7.15
N ASN A 11 -6.37 17.52 8.43
CA ASN A 11 -7.42 17.88 9.38
C ASN A 11 -8.17 19.14 8.94
N GLY A 12 -9.50 19.12 9.06
CA GLY A 12 -10.37 20.21 8.61
C GLY A 12 -10.65 20.23 7.10
N THR A 13 -10.05 19.34 6.31
CA THR A 13 -10.41 19.21 4.89
C THR A 13 -11.73 18.44 4.70
N PRO A 14 -12.53 18.76 3.67
CA PRO A 14 -13.73 17.99 3.34
C PRO A 14 -13.44 16.49 3.15
N GLN A 15 -12.29 16.14 2.57
CA GLN A 15 -11.93 14.75 2.29
C GLN A 15 -11.57 13.96 3.55
N ARG A 16 -10.94 14.60 4.54
CA ARG A 16 -10.77 13.99 5.87
C ARG A 16 -12.12 13.82 6.56
N GLN A 17 -12.99 14.84 6.47
CA GLN A 17 -14.33 14.79 7.07
C GLN A 17 -15.19 13.68 6.47
N LEU A 18 -15.11 13.44 5.16
CA LEU A 18 -15.80 12.32 4.50
C LEU A 18 -15.47 10.95 5.13
N ALA A 19 -14.23 10.76 5.56
CA ALA A 19 -13.81 9.52 6.24
C ALA A 19 -14.34 9.43 7.67
N LEU A 20 -14.32 10.54 8.41
CA LEU A 20 -14.84 10.63 9.78
C LEU A 20 -16.36 10.44 9.84
N ASP A 21 -17.09 10.98 8.86
CA ASP A 21 -18.55 10.94 8.79
C ASP A 21 -19.09 9.58 8.30
N ALA A 22 -18.22 8.65 7.90
CA ALA A 22 -18.66 7.32 7.50
C ALA A 22 -19.20 6.58 8.73
N PRO A 23 -20.49 6.15 8.73
CA PRO A 23 -21.08 5.50 9.88
C PRO A 23 -20.33 4.21 10.18
N PHE A 24 -20.21 3.90 11.47
CA PHE A 24 -19.57 2.67 11.91
C PHE A 24 -20.25 1.45 11.28
N ALA A 25 -19.43 0.58 10.69
CA ALA A 25 -19.85 -0.73 10.21
C ALA A 25 -18.94 -1.80 10.85
N PRO A 26 -19.50 -2.87 11.41
CA PRO A 26 -18.69 -3.97 11.93
C PRO A 26 -17.91 -4.61 10.78
N THR A 27 -16.65 -4.96 11.03
CA THR A 27 -15.85 -5.76 10.10
C THR A 27 -16.19 -7.24 10.27
N PRO A 28 -16.18 -8.04 9.19
CA PRO A 28 -16.48 -9.48 9.25
C PRO A 28 -15.35 -10.27 9.93
N LYS A 29 -14.14 -9.70 9.99
CA LYS A 29 -13.01 -10.19 10.78
C LYS A 29 -12.40 -9.02 11.56
N PRO A 30 -11.81 -9.27 12.74
CA PRO A 30 -11.12 -8.21 13.48
C PRO A 30 -10.04 -7.53 12.63
N LEU A 31 -9.98 -6.20 12.71
CA LEU A 31 -8.84 -5.45 12.19
C LEU A 31 -7.59 -5.82 13.00
N SER A 32 -6.45 -5.93 12.33
CA SER A 32 -5.19 -6.11 13.06
C SER A 32 -4.94 -4.94 14.00
N THR A 33 -4.56 -5.27 15.24
CA THR A 33 -4.13 -4.33 16.28
C THR A 33 -2.65 -4.48 16.62
N SER A 34 -1.95 -5.43 15.99
CA SER A 34 -0.52 -5.64 16.21
C SER A 34 0.26 -4.41 15.75
N GLU A 35 1.26 -3.99 16.53
CA GLU A 35 2.02 -2.78 16.22
C GLU A 35 3.25 -3.07 15.36
N ARG A 36 3.49 -2.23 14.36
CA ARG A 36 4.77 -2.06 13.67
C ARG A 36 4.98 -0.56 13.41
N TRP A 37 6.08 -0.03 13.93
CA TRP A 37 6.47 1.39 13.81
C TRP A 37 5.37 2.38 14.22
N GLY A 38 4.74 2.15 15.37
CA GLY A 38 3.68 3.04 15.89
C GLY A 38 2.37 2.99 15.09
N THR A 39 2.20 2.00 14.22
CA THR A 39 0.98 1.81 13.44
C THR A 39 0.47 0.38 13.54
N ALA A 40 -0.84 0.19 13.40
CA ALA A 40 -1.44 -1.14 13.32
C ALA A 40 -0.98 -1.85 12.04
N TRP A 41 -0.68 -3.15 12.14
CA TRP A 41 0.00 -3.92 11.10
C TRP A 41 -0.53 -5.34 10.96
N CYS A 42 -0.85 -5.72 9.73
CA CYS A 42 -1.19 -7.06 9.29
C CYS A 42 0.11 -7.78 8.91
N TRP A 43 0.64 -8.56 9.87
CA TRP A 43 1.82 -9.39 9.68
C TRP A 43 1.59 -10.47 8.61
N PRO A 44 2.67 -11.01 8.01
CA PRO A 44 2.53 -12.09 7.05
C PRO A 44 1.75 -13.27 7.62
N ASP A 45 0.89 -13.87 6.82
CA ASP A 45 0.07 -15.03 7.19
C ASP A 45 0.76 -16.33 6.74
N PRO A 46 1.42 -17.09 7.64
CA PRO A 46 2.19 -18.27 7.25
C PRO A 46 1.31 -19.40 6.68
N ALA A 47 0.00 -19.38 6.91
CA ALA A 47 -0.92 -20.36 6.34
C ALA A 47 -1.29 -20.05 4.88
N ARG A 48 -1.08 -18.80 4.44
CA ARG A 48 -1.47 -18.32 3.10
C ARG A 48 -0.30 -17.93 2.22
N GLU A 49 0.70 -17.25 2.77
CA GLU A 49 1.86 -16.76 2.04
C GLU A 49 3.16 -17.29 2.64
N LYS A 50 4.21 -17.34 1.82
CA LYS A 50 5.58 -17.52 2.32
C LYS A 50 6.12 -16.20 2.86
N GLY A 51 7.31 -16.23 3.46
CA GLY A 51 8.05 -15.00 3.72
C GLY A 51 8.23 -14.18 2.44
N LEU A 52 8.37 -12.86 2.57
CA LEU A 52 8.60 -11.97 1.44
C LEU A 52 9.81 -12.46 0.60
N PRO A 53 9.77 -12.29 -0.73
CA PRO A 53 10.83 -12.75 -1.62
C PRO A 53 12.08 -11.85 -1.60
N ILE A 54 12.04 -10.78 -0.78
CA ILE A 54 13.11 -9.84 -0.54
C ILE A 54 13.41 -9.77 0.96
N ASP A 55 14.63 -9.37 1.29
CA ASP A 55 15.02 -9.01 2.64
C ASP A 55 14.83 -7.50 2.83
N ASP A 56 13.78 -7.13 3.59
CA ASP A 56 13.41 -5.75 3.91
C ASP A 56 13.77 -5.37 5.36
N SER A 57 14.64 -6.15 6.00
CA SER A 57 15.00 -5.96 7.43
C SER A 57 15.74 -4.65 7.71
N ASP A 58 16.32 -4.04 6.67
CA ASP A 58 17.08 -2.79 6.75
C ASP A 58 16.28 -1.56 6.28
N MET A 59 14.97 -1.72 6.06
CA MET A 59 14.09 -0.66 5.53
C MET A 59 14.48 -0.20 4.13
N GLY A 60 15.11 -1.06 3.34
CA GLY A 60 15.43 -0.79 1.94
C GLY A 60 16.33 0.43 1.70
N CYS A 61 17.06 0.88 2.72
CA CYS A 61 17.90 2.07 2.63
C CYS A 61 19.19 1.76 1.87
N ASP A 62 19.31 2.21 0.62
CA ASP A 62 20.47 1.97 -0.23
C ASP A 62 21.63 2.97 -0.04
N CYS A 63 21.50 3.94 0.88
CA CYS A 63 22.52 4.98 1.13
C CYS A 63 23.93 4.37 1.38
N PRO A 64 25.01 5.02 0.88
CA PRO A 64 26.39 4.56 1.12
C PRO A 64 26.75 4.48 2.61
N VAL A 65 26.24 5.45 3.39
CA VAL A 65 26.24 5.46 4.85
C VAL A 65 24.79 5.36 5.29
N LYS A 66 24.45 4.33 6.07
CA LYS A 66 23.06 4.10 6.52
C LYS A 66 22.57 5.33 7.29
N CYS A 67 21.50 5.94 6.79
CA CYS A 67 20.91 7.11 7.42
C CYS A 67 20.13 6.73 8.68
N THR A 68 20.04 7.64 9.65
CA THR A 68 19.14 7.49 10.78
C THR A 68 17.69 7.52 10.28
N ILE A 69 16.93 6.46 10.60
CA ILE A 69 15.50 6.38 10.31
C ILE A 69 14.80 7.49 11.09
N ARG A 70 13.99 8.29 10.39
CA ARG A 70 13.21 9.38 10.96
C ARG A 70 11.90 9.54 10.19
N GLU A 71 10.96 10.25 10.78
CA GLU A 71 9.78 10.75 10.06
C GLU A 71 10.25 11.75 8.98
N ALA A 72 10.24 11.30 7.73
CA ALA A 72 10.73 12.09 6.59
C ALA A 72 9.64 12.92 5.93
N TRP A 73 8.37 12.55 6.14
CA TRP A 73 7.22 13.07 5.40
C TRP A 73 6.27 13.82 6.32
N THR A 74 5.61 14.85 5.80
CA THR A 74 4.58 15.61 6.51
C THR A 74 3.22 15.58 5.79
N ARG A 75 3.17 15.12 4.54
CA ARG A 75 1.99 15.01 3.67
C ARG A 75 2.32 14.24 2.39
N GLN A 76 1.32 13.90 1.59
CA GLN A 76 1.54 13.37 0.23
C GLN A 76 2.17 14.43 -0.67
N ILE A 77 2.85 13.98 -1.73
CA ILE A 77 3.42 14.87 -2.74
C ILE A 77 2.35 15.82 -3.31
N ARG A 78 2.72 17.10 -3.48
CA ARG A 78 1.78 18.17 -3.88
C ARG A 78 1.15 17.94 -5.26
N THR A 79 1.79 17.15 -6.11
CA THR A 79 1.33 16.86 -7.48
C THR A 79 0.17 15.87 -7.52
N LEU A 80 -0.12 15.15 -6.43
CA LEU A 80 -1.33 14.34 -6.35
C LEU A 80 -2.54 15.23 -6.15
N GLU A 81 -3.42 15.24 -7.14
CA GLU A 81 -4.72 15.89 -7.04
C GLU A 81 -5.65 15.07 -6.14
N ILE A 82 -6.30 15.75 -5.21
CA ILE A 82 -7.31 15.16 -4.33
C ILE A 82 -8.66 15.75 -4.70
N GLY A 83 -9.50 14.92 -5.32
CA GLY A 83 -10.80 15.33 -5.82
C GLY A 83 -11.85 15.53 -4.71
N PRO A 84 -13.01 16.09 -5.05
CA PRO A 84 -14.09 16.33 -4.09
C PRO A 84 -14.76 15.03 -3.57
N ARG A 85 -14.65 13.92 -4.30
CA ARG A 85 -15.22 12.62 -3.91
C ARG A 85 -14.22 11.72 -3.15
N ASP A 86 -12.98 12.18 -3.05
CA ASP A 86 -11.92 11.43 -2.42
C ASP A 86 -12.07 11.50 -0.90
N ALA A 87 -11.70 10.42 -0.21
CA ALA A 87 -11.60 10.41 1.24
C ALA A 87 -10.14 10.24 1.66
N ILE A 88 -9.79 10.81 2.81
CA ILE A 88 -8.43 10.74 3.38
C ILE A 88 -8.49 10.04 4.73
N THR A 89 -7.86 8.88 4.84
CA THR A 89 -7.65 8.16 6.09
C THR A 89 -6.59 7.06 5.92
N ASP A 90 -5.79 6.82 6.96
CA ASP A 90 -4.91 5.66 7.10
C ASP A 90 -5.36 4.73 8.25
N ASN A 91 -6.61 4.89 8.68
CA ASN A 91 -7.25 4.05 9.69
C ASN A 91 -8.07 2.95 9.01
N GLY A 92 -7.87 1.70 9.43
CA GLY A 92 -8.58 0.53 8.87
C GLY A 92 -10.09 0.58 9.06
N GLN A 93 -10.56 0.99 10.24
CA GLN A 93 -12.00 1.06 10.54
C GLN A 93 -12.70 2.15 9.74
N GLU A 94 -12.09 3.34 9.64
CA GLU A 94 -12.64 4.43 8.82
C GLU A 94 -12.67 4.04 7.34
N THR A 95 -11.63 3.35 6.87
CA THR A 95 -11.58 2.82 5.49
C THR A 95 -12.71 1.82 5.25
N TRP A 96 -12.90 0.86 6.17
CA TRP A 96 -13.99 -0.10 6.08
C TRP A 96 -15.37 0.57 6.08
N ASN A 97 -15.61 1.50 7.00
CA ASN A 97 -16.86 2.26 7.08
C ASN A 97 -17.18 2.97 5.76
N LEU A 98 -16.16 3.60 5.14
CA LEU A 98 -16.30 4.27 3.85
C LEU A 98 -16.68 3.29 2.74
N LEU A 99 -16.00 2.13 2.66
CA LEU A 99 -16.27 1.11 1.67
C LEU A 99 -17.69 0.56 1.83
N GLN A 100 -18.13 0.29 3.06
CA GLN A 100 -19.47 -0.17 3.36
C GLN A 100 -20.54 0.87 3.02
N ARG A 101 -20.35 2.13 3.42
CA ARG A 101 -21.26 3.23 3.09
C ARG A 101 -21.44 3.39 1.58
N ARG A 102 -20.38 3.15 0.81
CA ARG A 102 -20.38 3.29 -0.65
C ARG A 102 -20.76 2.00 -1.39
N GLY A 103 -20.99 0.89 -0.69
CA GLY A 103 -21.28 -0.41 -1.31
C GLY A 103 -20.14 -0.95 -2.17
N ILE A 104 -18.88 -0.61 -1.83
CA ILE A 104 -17.70 -1.00 -2.62
C ILE A 104 -17.21 -2.37 -2.16
N ASN A 105 -17.19 -3.33 -3.09
CA ASN A 105 -16.67 -4.69 -2.88
C ASN A 105 -15.41 -5.00 -3.69
N HIS A 106 -15.28 -4.40 -4.88
CA HIS A 106 -14.10 -4.52 -5.73
C HIS A 106 -13.18 -3.32 -5.49
N ILE A 107 -11.91 -3.58 -5.17
CA ILE A 107 -10.94 -2.58 -4.76
C ILE A 107 -9.70 -2.70 -5.64
N LEU A 108 -9.35 -1.62 -6.33
CA LEU A 108 -8.05 -1.47 -6.95
C LEU A 108 -7.12 -0.75 -5.96
N ILE A 109 -6.00 -1.39 -5.62
CA ILE A 109 -5.00 -0.82 -4.70
C ILE A 109 -3.75 -0.44 -5.49
N MET A 110 -3.21 0.73 -5.19
CA MET A 110 -1.93 1.24 -5.69
C MET A 110 -1.27 2.14 -4.64
N GLY A 111 -0.01 2.50 -4.83
CA GLY A 111 0.76 3.34 -3.92
C GLY A 111 2.04 2.67 -3.42
N VAL A 112 2.69 3.29 -2.44
CA VAL A 112 4.02 2.86 -1.97
C VAL A 112 4.07 2.75 -0.43
N HIS A 113 4.81 1.83 0.16
CA HIS A 113 5.60 0.77 -0.49
C HIS A 113 4.85 -0.58 -0.44
N LEU A 114 4.98 -1.41 -1.49
CA LEU A 114 4.24 -2.65 -1.71
C LEU A 114 4.41 -3.62 -0.54
N ASN A 115 5.66 -3.96 -0.20
CA ASN A 115 6.03 -4.83 0.93
C ASN A 115 5.64 -4.26 2.30
N MET A 116 5.29 -2.98 2.35
CA MET A 116 4.97 -2.26 3.58
C MET A 116 3.49 -1.90 3.65
N CYS A 117 3.14 -0.62 3.49
CA CYS A 117 1.82 -0.13 3.84
C CYS A 117 0.72 -0.69 2.94
N VAL A 118 1.05 -0.90 1.66
CA VAL A 118 0.11 -1.42 0.66
C VAL A 118 -0.32 -2.84 1.01
N LEU A 119 0.60 -3.69 1.46
CA LEU A 119 0.30 -5.08 1.82
C LEU A 119 -0.12 -5.22 3.30
N GLY A 120 0.54 -4.50 4.19
CA GLY A 120 0.57 -4.75 5.64
C GLY A 120 -0.21 -3.79 6.53
N ARG A 121 -0.86 -2.73 6.03
CA ARG A 121 -1.73 -1.91 6.89
C ARG A 121 -3.14 -2.49 6.95
N PRO A 122 -3.94 -2.17 7.99
CA PRO A 122 -5.34 -2.58 8.06
C PRO A 122 -6.23 -2.04 6.93
N PHE A 123 -5.78 -1.05 6.17
CA PHE A 123 -6.46 -0.62 4.93
C PHE A 123 -5.85 -1.24 3.66
N GLY A 124 -4.81 -2.06 3.81
CA GLY A 124 -4.03 -2.68 2.73
C GLY A 124 -4.56 -4.06 2.33
N ILE A 125 -3.84 -4.68 1.40
CA ILE A 125 -4.25 -5.90 0.69
C ILE A 125 -4.59 -7.05 1.66
N ARG A 126 -3.71 -7.37 2.62
CA ARG A 126 -3.92 -8.51 3.53
C ARG A 126 -5.24 -8.39 4.28
N GLN A 127 -5.47 -7.23 4.91
CA GLN A 127 -6.68 -7.01 5.71
C GLN A 127 -7.93 -7.01 4.82
N MET A 128 -7.91 -6.29 3.70
CA MET A 128 -9.05 -6.19 2.79
C MET A 128 -9.47 -7.56 2.24
N VAL A 129 -8.50 -8.39 1.88
CA VAL A 129 -8.75 -9.77 1.44
C VAL A 129 -9.29 -10.62 2.58
N HIS A 130 -8.75 -10.50 3.80
CA HIS A 130 -9.28 -11.22 4.96
C HIS A 130 -10.73 -10.81 5.29
N GLU A 131 -11.08 -9.55 5.04
CA GLU A 131 -12.43 -9.01 5.22
C GLU A 131 -13.39 -9.36 4.06
N GLY A 132 -12.92 -10.13 3.07
CA GLY A 132 -13.74 -10.63 1.98
C GLY A 132 -13.98 -9.64 0.85
N LYS A 133 -13.15 -8.59 0.73
CA LYS A 133 -13.15 -7.71 -0.45
C LYS A 133 -12.42 -8.38 -1.61
N GLU A 134 -12.87 -8.06 -2.82
CA GLU A 134 -12.20 -8.48 -4.05
C GLU A 134 -11.16 -7.43 -4.41
N VAL A 135 -9.89 -7.74 -4.12
CA VAL A 135 -8.79 -6.80 -4.33
C VAL A 135 -8.08 -7.11 -5.64
N ALA A 136 -7.58 -6.08 -6.31
CA ALA A 136 -6.57 -6.21 -7.35
C ALA A 136 -5.49 -5.12 -7.19
N LEU A 137 -4.23 -5.46 -7.46
CA LEU A 137 -3.10 -4.53 -7.42
C LEU A 137 -2.90 -3.87 -8.78
N ILE A 138 -2.67 -2.55 -8.83
CA ILE A 138 -2.17 -1.89 -10.05
C ILE A 138 -0.64 -1.93 -10.00
N ARG A 139 -0.05 -2.95 -10.64
CA ARG A 139 1.34 -3.37 -10.39
C ARG A 139 2.41 -2.39 -10.87
N ASP A 140 2.09 -1.57 -11.86
CA ASP A 140 2.95 -0.51 -12.41
C ASP A 140 2.79 0.84 -11.68
N MET A 141 1.88 0.92 -10.71
CA MET A 141 1.63 2.11 -9.87
C MET A 141 2.02 1.86 -8.41
N THR A 142 3.03 1.02 -8.20
CA THR A 142 3.57 0.69 -6.89
C THR A 142 5.09 0.63 -6.92
N ASP A 143 5.68 0.61 -5.74
CA ASP A 143 7.12 0.53 -5.55
C ASP A 143 7.41 -0.21 -4.23
N THR A 144 8.60 -0.78 -4.08
CA THR A 144 8.96 -1.63 -2.93
C THR A 144 10.16 -1.05 -2.19
N MET A 145 10.11 -1.06 -0.86
CA MET A 145 11.24 -0.65 -0.05
C MET A 145 12.25 -1.80 0.01
N TYR A 146 13.29 -1.75 -0.83
CA TYR A 146 14.28 -2.82 -1.00
C TYR A 146 15.68 -2.27 -1.34
N ASP A 147 16.69 -2.71 -0.57
CA ASP A 147 18.11 -2.46 -0.80
C ASP A 147 18.68 -3.59 -1.68
N HIS A 148 19.12 -3.26 -2.90
CA HIS A 148 19.67 -4.21 -3.87
C HIS A 148 20.89 -5.00 -3.36
N ARG A 149 21.50 -4.61 -2.23
CA ARG A 149 22.62 -5.33 -1.58
C ARG A 149 22.13 -6.46 -0.66
N MET A 150 20.87 -6.40 -0.25
CA MET A 150 20.18 -7.41 0.56
C MET A 150 19.68 -8.54 -0.34
N LYS A 151 19.32 -9.70 0.23
CA LYS A 151 18.81 -10.82 -0.58
C LYS A 151 17.52 -10.39 -1.31
N PRO A 152 17.32 -10.77 -2.58
CA PRO A 152 18.11 -11.73 -3.37
C PRO A 152 19.27 -11.13 -4.18
N ARG A 153 19.62 -9.87 -3.97
CA ARG A 153 20.72 -9.15 -4.66
C ARG A 153 20.49 -8.89 -6.15
N VAL A 154 19.25 -8.58 -6.47
CA VAL A 154 18.82 -8.04 -7.77
C VAL A 154 18.68 -6.53 -7.70
N ASP A 155 18.60 -5.86 -8.86
CA ASP A 155 18.30 -4.44 -8.91
C ASP A 155 16.93 -4.13 -8.27
N HIS A 156 16.72 -2.86 -7.93
CA HIS A 156 15.54 -2.43 -7.20
C HIS A 156 14.23 -2.76 -7.93
N PHE A 157 14.18 -2.57 -9.25
CA PHE A 157 12.98 -2.80 -10.03
C PHE A 157 12.65 -4.29 -10.11
N THR A 158 13.65 -5.15 -10.36
CA THR A 158 13.48 -6.61 -10.27
C THR A 158 13.03 -7.03 -8.87
N GLY A 159 13.53 -6.38 -7.81
CA GLY A 159 13.06 -6.59 -6.44
C GLY A 159 11.57 -6.28 -6.27
N THR A 160 11.08 -5.19 -6.89
CA THR A 160 9.66 -4.86 -6.92
C THR A 160 8.83 -5.91 -7.67
N ASP A 161 9.30 -6.42 -8.81
CA ASP A 161 8.61 -7.50 -9.53
C ASP A 161 8.44 -8.74 -8.67
N LEU A 162 9.47 -9.14 -7.93
CA LEU A 162 9.37 -10.30 -7.04
C LEU A 162 8.27 -10.12 -6.00
N VAL A 163 8.12 -8.92 -5.43
CA VAL A 163 7.04 -8.64 -4.47
C VAL A 163 5.68 -8.60 -5.17
N VAL A 164 5.59 -8.07 -6.40
CA VAL A 164 4.37 -8.16 -7.22
C VAL A 164 3.97 -9.61 -7.46
N GLU A 165 4.89 -10.46 -7.94
CA GLU A 165 4.67 -11.90 -8.16
C GLU A 165 4.20 -12.60 -6.88
N HIS A 166 4.76 -12.22 -5.73
CA HIS A 166 4.33 -12.72 -4.42
C HIS A 166 2.89 -12.33 -4.10
N VAL A 167 2.51 -11.05 -4.34
CA VAL A 167 1.13 -10.60 -4.16
C VAL A 167 0.17 -11.34 -5.09
N GLU A 168 0.54 -11.49 -6.37
CA GLU A 168 -0.26 -12.21 -7.38
C GLU A 168 -0.49 -13.66 -7.01
N LYS A 169 0.54 -14.32 -6.49
CA LYS A 169 0.51 -15.73 -6.13
C LYS A 169 -0.37 -16.01 -4.91
N TYR A 170 -0.36 -15.12 -3.92
CA TYR A 170 -0.92 -15.42 -2.60
C TYR A 170 -2.15 -14.59 -2.21
N TRP A 171 -2.28 -13.37 -2.73
CA TRP A 171 -3.24 -12.40 -2.20
C TRP A 171 -4.31 -12.00 -3.20
N CYS A 172 -3.94 -11.50 -4.38
CA CYS A 172 -4.89 -10.96 -5.35
C CYS A 172 -4.30 -10.86 -6.75
N PRO A 173 -5.11 -10.90 -7.82
CA PRO A 173 -4.65 -10.60 -9.17
C PRO A 173 -4.11 -9.16 -9.26
N SER A 174 -3.43 -8.86 -10.36
CA SER A 174 -2.98 -7.52 -10.67
C SER A 174 -3.30 -7.12 -12.11
N LEU A 175 -3.25 -5.82 -12.37
CA LEU A 175 -3.49 -5.20 -13.68
C LEU A 175 -2.51 -4.03 -13.89
N LEU A 176 -2.42 -3.53 -15.12
CA LEU A 176 -1.64 -2.35 -15.45
C LEU A 176 -2.52 -1.10 -15.41
N SER A 177 -1.92 0.06 -15.14
CA SER A 177 -2.57 1.36 -15.27
C SER A 177 -3.04 1.63 -16.70
N SER A 178 -2.34 1.06 -17.70
CA SER A 178 -2.72 1.12 -19.11
C SER A 178 -4.04 0.41 -19.40
N ASP A 179 -4.40 -0.61 -18.63
CA ASP A 179 -5.68 -1.32 -18.79
C ASP A 179 -6.87 -0.42 -18.41
N LEU A 180 -6.64 0.59 -17.57
CA LEU A 180 -7.65 1.56 -17.14
C LEU A 180 -7.65 2.85 -17.97
N THR A 181 -6.46 3.31 -18.34
CA THR A 181 -6.26 4.64 -18.95
C THR A 181 -6.08 4.61 -20.46
N GLY A 182 -5.71 3.45 -21.02
CA GLY A 182 -5.26 3.32 -22.41
C GLY A 182 -3.93 4.03 -22.72
N GLN A 183 -3.25 4.57 -21.70
CA GLN A 183 -1.96 5.24 -21.84
C GLN A 183 -0.81 4.32 -21.41
N PRO A 184 0.38 4.45 -22.01
CA PRO A 184 1.54 3.68 -21.58
C PRO A 184 1.86 3.92 -20.09
N ALA A 185 2.22 2.85 -19.39
CA ALA A 185 2.71 2.93 -18.01
C ALA A 185 3.93 3.86 -17.92
N PHE A 186 4.05 4.58 -16.80
CA PHE A 186 5.26 5.35 -16.52
C PHE A 186 6.45 4.40 -16.33
N ARG A 187 7.61 4.78 -16.86
CA ARG A 187 8.85 4.02 -16.72
C ARG A 187 9.97 4.94 -16.25
N PHE A 188 10.63 4.55 -15.16
CA PHE A 188 11.82 5.23 -14.66
C PHE A 188 12.97 5.06 -15.66
N GLN A 189 13.84 6.07 -15.77
CA GLN A 189 14.96 6.03 -16.73
C GLN A 189 15.96 4.92 -16.38
N GLU A 190 16.06 4.61 -15.08
CA GLU A 190 16.93 3.61 -14.50
C GLU A 190 16.39 2.18 -14.65
N ASP A 191 15.11 2.02 -15.01
CA ASP A 191 14.52 0.70 -15.24
C ASP A 191 14.93 0.17 -16.61
N THR A 192 15.91 -0.74 -16.63
CA THR A 192 16.46 -1.34 -17.86
C THR A 192 15.86 -2.70 -18.23
N ARG A 193 14.83 -3.18 -17.52
CA ARG A 193 14.22 -4.50 -17.77
C ARG A 193 13.53 -4.55 -19.14
N ALA A 194 13.46 -5.72 -19.77
CA ALA A 194 12.71 -5.89 -21.03
C ALA A 194 11.19 -5.84 -20.77
N GLN A 195 10.43 -5.27 -21.71
CA GLN A 195 8.95 -5.31 -21.71
C GLN A 195 8.44 -6.64 -22.26
#